data_AF-A0A7V6XQA9-F1
#
_entry.id   AF-A0A7V6XQA9-F1
#
_cell.length_a   1.000
_cell.length_b   1.000
_cell.length_c   1.000
_cell.angle_alpha   90.00
_cell.angle_beta   90.00
_cell.angle_gamma   90.00
#
_symmetry.space_group_name_H-M   'P 1'
#
loop_
_entity.id
_entity.type
_entity.pdbx_description
1 polymer ?
#
loop_
_entity_poly.entity_id
_entity_poly.type
_entity_poly.pdbx_seq_one_letter_code
_entity_poly.pdbx_strand_id
1 'polypeptide(L)'
;MSLTIQVQTMLAMIGMGLYVGAALDTYGRFVKRRNTFHLVTAFNDILFWLVQGLFIFYILFSVNNGELRVYIFLALLCGYAAYQSLFRSIYLRLLEWFISFIVGFYRFMRKVFITIFIIPVKTILKLLFTLCMMI
;
A
#
# COMPACT_ATOMS: atom_id res chain seq x y z
N MET A 1 -30.09 20.47 -4.37
CA MET A 1 -29.10 19.87 -3.44
C MET A 1 -29.46 20.27 -2.02
N SER A 2 -29.63 19.32 -1.10
CA SER A 2 -29.83 19.62 0.32
C SER A 2 -28.49 19.94 0.99
N LEU A 3 -28.51 20.72 2.07
CA LEU A 3 -27.31 21.06 2.86
C LEU A 3 -26.59 19.80 3.35
N THR A 4 -27.34 18.76 3.69
CA THR A 4 -26.83 17.46 4.13
C THR A 4 -25.93 16.81 3.08
N ILE A 5 -26.35 16.78 1.81
CA ILE A 5 -25.56 16.20 0.72
C ILE A 5 -24.26 17.00 0.53
N GLN A 6 -24.32 18.33 0.65
CA GLN A 6 -23.13 19.16 0.51
C GLN A 6 -22.10 18.89 1.61
N VAL A 7 -22.52 18.79 2.87
CA VAL A 7 -21.63 18.45 3.99
C VAL A 7 -21.06 17.04 3.84
N GLN A 8 -21.89 16.06 3.48
CA GLN A 8 -21.44 14.69 3.21
C GLN A 8 -20.40 14.65 2.08
N THR A 9 -20.64 15.39 1.00
CA THR A 9 -19.70 15.49 -0.11
C THR A 9 -18.38 16.10 0.35
N MET A 10 -18.41 17.20 1.11
CA MET A 10 -17.20 17.84 1.61
C MET A 10 -16.38 16.89 2.52
N LEU A 11 -17.04 16.21 3.46
CA LEU A 11 -16.36 15.23 4.33
C LEU A 11 -15.80 14.06 3.54
N ALA A 12 -16.54 13.52 2.57
CA ALA A 12 -16.07 12.46 1.70
C ALA A 12 -14.83 12.90 0.89
N MET A 13 -14.82 14.13 0.37
CA MET A 13 -13.69 14.66 -0.39
C MET A 13 -12.47 14.96 0.48
N ILE A 14 -12.65 15.40 1.73
CA ILE A 14 -11.57 15.48 2.73
C ILE A 14 -11.00 14.09 3.00
N GLY A 15 -11.87 13.09 3.22
CA GLY A 15 -11.47 11.69 3.38
C GLY A 15 -10.69 11.16 2.17
N MET A 16 -11.10 11.53 0.96
CA MET A 16 -10.36 11.21 -0.25
C MET A 16 -9.01 11.92 -0.35
N GLY A 17 -8.91 13.17 0.08
CA GLY A 17 -7.62 13.87 0.20
C GLY A 17 -6.67 13.14 1.15
N LEU A 18 -7.18 12.66 2.29
CA LEU A 18 -6.40 11.84 3.23
C LEU A 18 -5.92 10.53 2.58
N TYR A 19 -6.83 9.84 1.89
CA TYR A 19 -6.54 8.60 1.17
C TYR A 19 -5.47 8.81 0.08
N VAL A 20 -5.59 9.85 -0.74
CA VAL A 20 -4.62 10.18 -1.79
C VAL A 20 -3.24 10.43 -1.19
N GLY A 21 -3.16 11.13 -0.06
CA GLY A 21 -1.91 11.31 0.68
C GLY A 21 -1.26 9.99 1.09
N ALA A 22 -2.04 9.10 1.70
CA ALA A 22 -1.59 7.76 2.07
C ALA A 22 -1.17 6.90 0.86
N ALA A 23 -1.94 6.96 -0.22
CA ALA A 23 -1.65 6.25 -1.46
C ALA A 23 -0.35 6.74 -2.11
N LEU A 24 -0.09 8.05 -2.12
CA LEU A 24 1.15 8.64 -2.63
C LEU A 24 2.38 8.22 -1.83
N ASP A 25 2.31 8.26 -0.50
CA ASP A 25 3.43 7.84 0.34
C ASP A 25 3.71 6.32 0.19
N THR A 26 2.66 5.51 0.05
CA THR A 26 2.78 4.08 -0.24
C THR A 26 3.40 3.82 -1.60
N TYR A 27 2.88 4.48 -2.64
CA TYR A 27 3.38 4.38 -4.00
C TYR A 27 4.86 4.78 -4.07
N GLY A 28 5.24 5.88 -3.42
CA GLY A 28 6.61 6.34 -3.32
C GLY A 28 7.56 5.37 -2.62
N ARG A 29 7.07 4.54 -1.69
CA ARG A 29 7.87 3.51 -1.01
C ARG A 29 8.14 2.30 -1.91
N PHE A 30 7.17 1.91 -2.75
CA PHE A 30 7.31 0.77 -3.65
C PHE A 30 7.99 1.11 -4.98
N VAL A 31 7.82 2.35 -5.45
CA VAL A 31 8.42 2.81 -6.70
C VAL A 31 9.81 3.36 -6.43
N LYS A 32 10.84 2.63 -6.88
CA LYS A 32 12.22 3.08 -6.79
C LYS A 32 12.42 4.29 -7.72
N ARG A 33 12.59 5.48 -7.13
CA ARG A 33 13.02 6.68 -7.88
C ARG A 33 14.42 6.43 -8.44
N ARG A 34 14.50 6.17 -9.75
CA ARG A 34 15.76 6.11 -10.49
C ARG A 34 16.11 7.51 -10.99
N ASN A 35 17.40 7.82 -11.06
CA ASN A 35 17.88 9.14 -11.47
C ASN A 35 17.73 9.41 -12.98
N THR A 36 17.36 8.38 -13.75
CA THR A 36 17.17 8.43 -15.20
C THR A 36 15.70 8.21 -15.54
N PHE A 37 15.22 8.90 -16.57
CA PHE A 37 13.88 8.72 -17.10
C PHE A 37 13.67 7.26 -17.51
N HIS A 38 12.67 6.60 -16.92
CA HIS A 38 12.28 5.23 -17.24
C HIS A 38 10.82 5.23 -17.66
N LEU A 39 10.58 4.74 -18.88
CA LEU A 39 9.23 4.64 -19.45
C LEU A 39 8.26 3.83 -18.57
N VAL A 40 8.78 2.80 -17.88
CA VAL A 40 7.99 1.96 -16.96
C VAL A 40 7.48 2.76 -15.76
N THR A 41 8.32 3.62 -15.16
CA THR A 41 7.91 4.47 -14.05
C THR A 41 6.89 5.50 -14.51
N ALA A 42 7.07 6.10 -15.69
CA ALA A 42 6.11 7.03 -16.27
C ALA A 42 4.74 6.38 -16.53
N PHE A 43 4.72 5.15 -17.08
CA PHE A 43 3.48 4.41 -17.29
C PHE A 43 2.78 4.09 -15.96
N ASN A 44 3.54 3.68 -14.94
CA ASN A 44 3.00 3.41 -13.61
C ASN A 44 2.47 4.68 -12.93
N ASP A 45 3.11 5.83 -13.13
CA ASP A 45 2.65 7.12 -12.61
C ASP A 45 1.30 7.52 -13.27
N ILE A 46 1.19 7.36 -14.59
CA ILE A 46 -0.07 7.62 -15.31
C ILE A 46 -1.17 6.68 -14.82
N LEU A 47 -0.88 5.39 -14.71
CA LEU A 47 -1.83 4.39 -14.24
C LEU A 47 -2.28 4.70 -12.80
N PHE A 48 -1.33 5.08 -11.94
CA PHE A 48 -1.64 5.49 -10.57
C PHE A 48 -2.60 6.67 -10.55
N TRP A 49 -2.30 7.77 -11.23
CA TRP A 49 -3.17 8.95 -11.25
C TRP A 49 -4.53 8.67 -11.89
N LEU A 50 -4.58 7.82 -12.91
CA LEU A 50 -5.84 7.38 -13.53
C LEU A 50 -6.70 6.62 -12.52
N VAL A 51 -6.13 5.65 -11.79
CA VAL A 51 -6.85 4.91 -10.75
C VAL A 51 -7.32 5.83 -9.63
N GLN A 52 -6.46 6.74 -9.15
CA GLN A 52 -6.84 7.70 -8.11
C GLN A 52 -7.97 8.63 -8.57
N GLY A 53 -7.88 9.17 -9.79
CA GLY A 53 -8.89 10.04 -10.38
C GLY A 53 -10.24 9.33 -10.53
N LEU A 54 -10.25 8.10 -11.07
CA LEU A 54 -11.46 7.29 -11.18
C LEU A 54 -12.07 6.97 -9.82
N PHE A 55 -11.23 6.67 -8.83
CA PHE A 55 -11.72 6.33 -7.49
C PHE A 55 -12.32 7.53 -6.76
N ILE A 56 -11.69 8.71 -6.86
CA ILE A 56 -12.26 9.98 -6.36
C ILE A 56 -13.59 10.28 -7.07
N PHE A 57 -13.61 10.15 -8.40
CA PHE A 57 -14.82 10.41 -9.19
C PHE A 57 -15.95 9.44 -8.83
N TYR A 58 -15.65 8.16 -8.63
CA TYR A 58 -16.62 7.16 -8.21
C TYR A 58 -17.27 7.53 -6.86
N ILE A 59 -16.46 7.95 -5.88
CA ILE A 59 -16.97 8.36 -4.57
C ILE A 59 -17.79 9.65 -4.69
N LEU A 60 -17.32 10.60 -5.49
CA LEU A 60 -18.07 11.82 -5.77
C LEU A 60 -19.41 11.52 -6.47
N PHE A 61 -19.41 10.57 -7.40
CA PHE A 61 -20.61 10.10 -8.08
C PHE A 61 -21.60 9.46 -7.10
N SER A 62 -21.11 8.61 -6.20
CA SER A 62 -21.97 7.96 -5.20
C SER A 62 -22.59 8.92 -4.19
N VAL A 63 -21.91 10.03 -3.84
CA VAL A 63 -22.38 10.95 -2.79
C VAL A 63 -23.16 12.14 -3.36
N ASN A 64 -22.76 12.64 -4.55
CA ASN A 64 -23.28 13.89 -5.12
C ASN A 64 -23.70 13.75 -6.59
N ASN A 65 -23.92 12.52 -7.08
CA ASN A 65 -24.22 12.23 -8.49
C ASN A 65 -23.20 12.79 -9.50
N GLY A 66 -21.96 13.05 -9.03
CA GLY A 66 -20.87 13.49 -9.89
C GLY A 66 -20.87 14.98 -10.18
N GLU A 67 -21.63 15.79 -9.44
CA GLU A 67 -21.57 17.24 -9.55
C GLU A 67 -20.19 17.77 -9.16
N LEU A 68 -19.39 18.15 -10.15
CA LEU A 68 -18.10 18.78 -9.97
C LEU A 68 -18.28 20.27 -9.68
N ARG A 69 -17.77 20.72 -8.53
CA ARG A 69 -17.83 22.10 -8.05
C ARG A 69 -16.48 22.49 -7.45
N VAL A 70 -16.14 23.77 -7.49
CA VAL A 70 -14.80 24.26 -7.08
C VAL A 70 -14.45 23.90 -5.63
N TYR A 71 -15.42 23.95 -4.73
CA TYR A 71 -15.19 23.62 -3.31
C TYR A 71 -14.80 22.15 -3.06
N ILE A 72 -15.09 21.23 -3.99
CA ILE A 72 -14.67 19.82 -3.89
C ILE A 72 -13.15 19.72 -3.99
N PHE A 73 -12.54 20.47 -4.89
CA PHE A 73 -11.08 20.52 -5.01
C PHE A 73 -10.44 21.11 -3.77
N LEU A 74 -11.02 22.17 -3.19
CA LEU A 74 -10.59 22.74 -1.90
C LEU A 74 -10.69 21.73 -0.75
N ALA A 75 -11.79 20.98 -0.67
CA ALA A 75 -11.97 19.92 0.33
C ALA A 75 -10.92 18.82 0.18
N LEU A 76 -10.60 18.41 -1.05
CA LEU A 76 -9.60 17.40 -1.35
C LEU A 76 -8.17 17.88 -1.02
N LEU A 77 -7.84 19.13 -1.37
CA LEU A 77 -6.57 19.76 -0.99
C LEU A 77 -6.44 19.91 0.53
N CYS A 78 -7.52 20.29 1.21
CA CYS A 78 -7.56 20.38 2.66
C CYS A 78 -7.33 19.01 3.31
N GLY A 79 -8.00 17.97 2.82
CA GLY A 79 -7.78 16.60 3.27
C GLY A 79 -6.34 16.13 3.05
N TYR A 80 -5.76 16.41 1.88
CA TYR A 80 -4.36 16.09 1.61
C TYR A 80 -3.39 16.85 2.53
N ALA A 81 -3.63 18.14 2.77
CA ALA A 81 -2.82 18.95 3.70
C ALA A 81 -2.94 18.47 5.16
N ALA A 82 -4.14 18.03 5.56
CA ALA A 82 -4.37 17.42 6.87
C ALA A 82 -3.61 16.09 6.98
N TYR A 83 -3.58 15.27 5.94
CA TYR A 83 -2.75 14.06 5.91
C TYR A 83 -1.29 14.40 6.12
N GLN A 84 -0.77 15.33 5.32
CA GLN A 84 0.65 15.68 5.32
C GLN A 84 1.13 16.20 6.67
N SER A 85 0.30 17.00 7.35
CA SER A 85 0.66 17.65 8.62
C SER A 85 0.42 16.77 9.85
N LEU A 86 -0.71 16.07 9.91
CA LEU A 86 -1.15 15.36 11.12
C LEU A 86 -0.89 13.85 11.05
N PHE A 87 -1.20 13.22 9.91
CA PHE A 87 -1.31 11.77 9.83
C PHE A 87 -0.10 11.09 9.21
N ARG A 88 0.71 11.80 8.43
CA ARG A 88 1.85 11.25 7.69
C ARG A 88 2.83 10.47 8.56
N SER A 89 3.25 11.06 9.69
CA SER A 89 4.21 10.41 10.60
C SER A 89 3.66 9.11 11.18
N ILE A 90 2.39 9.12 11.59
CA ILE A 90 1.70 7.94 12.15
C ILE A 90 1.56 6.88 11.05
N TYR A 91 1.12 7.28 9.87
CA TYR A 91 0.92 6.39 8.73
C TYR A 91 2.21 5.69 8.32
N LEU A 92 3.31 6.43 8.16
CA LEU A 92 4.61 5.87 7.77
C LEU A 92 5.13 4.89 8.82
N ARG A 93 4.96 5.20 10.12
CA ARG A 93 5.35 4.29 11.20
C ARG A 93 4.55 2.98 11.16
N LEU A 94 3.23 3.07 10.95
CA LEU A 94 2.36 1.90 10.79
C LEU A 94 2.74 1.09 9.54
N LEU A 95 3.03 1.77 8.43
CA LEU A 95 3.44 1.13 7.18
C LEU A 95 4.76 0.36 7.36
N GLU A 96 5.77 0.96 7.99
CA GLU A 96 7.06 0.30 8.24
C GLU A 96 6.94 -0.85 9.24
N TRP A 97 6.12 -0.69 10.27
CA TRP A 97 5.81 -1.77 11.20
C TRP A 97 5.14 -2.95 10.48
N PHE A 98 4.17 -2.67 9.61
CA PHE A 98 3.47 -3.67 8.82
C PHE A 98 4.40 -4.40 7.84
N ILE A 99 5.25 -3.66 7.13
CA ILE A 99 6.27 -4.26 6.24
C ILE A 99 7.21 -5.15 7.04
N SER A 100 7.70 -4.68 8.18
CA SER A 100 8.62 -5.45 9.05
C SER A 100 7.96 -6.70 9.61
N PHE A 101 6.67 -6.60 9.98
CA PHE A 101 5.87 -7.74 10.43
C PHE A 101 5.74 -8.79 9.34
N ILE A 102 5.38 -8.41 8.11
CA ILE A 102 5.27 -9.33 6.97
C ILE A 102 6.62 -10.00 6.67
N VAL A 103 7.71 -9.22 6.63
CA VAL A 103 9.05 -9.75 6.36
C VAL A 103 9.50 -10.70 7.48
N GLY A 104 9.21 -10.34 8.74
CA GLY A 104 9.46 -11.20 9.90
C GLY A 104 8.68 -12.51 9.81
N PHE A 105 7.40 -12.44 9.49
CA PHE A 105 6.53 -13.60 9.30
C PHE A 105 7.02 -14.50 8.18
N TYR A 106 7.39 -13.94 7.02
CA TYR A 106 7.95 -14.71 5.91
C TYR A 106 9.26 -15.42 6.28
N ARG A 107 10.17 -14.73 6.99
CA ARG A 107 11.42 -15.34 7.49
C ARG A 107 11.15 -16.45 8.50
N PHE A 108 10.17 -16.25 9.37
CA PHE A 108 9.74 -17.26 10.34
C PHE A 108 9.18 -18.50 9.63
N MET A 109 8.25 -18.33 8.70
CA MET A 109 7.71 -19.43 7.88
C MET A 109 8.80 -20.19 7.13
N ARG A 110 9.74 -19.47 6.50
CA ARG A 110 10.88 -20.08 5.80
C ARG A 110 11.76 -20.89 6.76
N LYS A 111 12.06 -20.37 7.96
CA LYS A 111 12.88 -21.06 8.96
C LYS A 111 12.18 -22.32 9.46
N VAL A 112 10.87 -22.23 9.74
CA VAL A 112 10.05 -23.39 10.14
C VAL A 112 10.08 -24.46 9.04
N PHE A 113 9.85 -24.08 7.79
CA PHE A 113 9.87 -25.01 6.66
C PHE A 113 11.24 -25.70 6.49
N ILE A 114 12.34 -24.95 6.55
CA ILE A 114 13.70 -25.52 6.43
C ILE A 114 14.00 -26.46 7.60
N THR A 115 13.68 -26.05 8.83
CA THR A 115 13.95 -26.88 10.02
C THR A 115 13.13 -28.16 10.03
N ILE A 116 11.85 -28.10 9.63
CA ILE A 116 10.94 -29.25 9.67
C ILE A 116 11.18 -30.20 8.49
N PHE A 117 11.50 -29.70 7.30
CA PHE A 117 11.60 -30.57 6.12
C PHE A 117 13.05 -30.82 5.70
N ILE A 118 13.88 -29.79 5.58
CA ILE A 118 15.22 -29.92 4.99
C ILE A 118 16.20 -30.61 5.94
N ILE A 119 16.21 -30.23 7.22
CA ILE A 119 17.13 -30.80 8.21
C ILE A 119 16.92 -32.30 8.43
N PRO A 120 15.70 -32.81 8.72
CA PRO A 120 15.53 -34.24 8.96
C PRO A 120 15.80 -35.08 7.73
N VAL A 121 15.41 -34.61 6.53
CA VAL A 121 15.72 -35.33 5.28
C VAL A 121 17.23 -35.49 5.08
N LYS A 122 18.03 -34.44 5.33
CA LYS A 122 19.50 -34.52 5.28
C LYS A 122 20.06 -35.49 6.31
N THR A 123 19.51 -35.51 7.53
CA THR A 123 19.93 -36.43 8.59
C THR A 123 19.64 -37.89 8.21
N ILE A 124 18.45 -38.17 7.67
CA ILE A 124 18.07 -39.50 7.19
C ILE A 124 19.00 -39.95 6.05
N LEU A 125 19.25 -39.09 5.07
CA LEU A 125 20.19 -39.39 3.97
C LEU A 125 21.62 -39.67 4.47
N LYS A 126 22.13 -38.89 5.43
CA LYS A 126 23.44 -39.15 6.04
C LYS A 126 23.46 -40.50 6.77
N LEU A 127 22.43 -40.82 7.55
CA LEU A 127 22.30 -42.10 8.24
C LEU A 127 22.34 -43.28 7.25
N LEU A 128 21.57 -43.18 6.16
CA LEU A 128 21.55 -44.19 5.11
C LEU A 128 22.93 -44.37 4.45
N PHE A 129 23.62 -43.27 4.12
CA PHE A 129 24.94 -43.32 3.51
C PHE A 129 25.99 -43.96 4.43
N THR A 130 25.99 -43.60 5.72
CA THR A 130 26.91 -44.20 6.71
C THR A 130 26.65 -45.70 6.89
N LEU A 131 25.38 -46.12 6.95
CA LEU A 131 25.03 -47.54 7.05
C LEU A 131 25.48 -48.33 5.82
N CYS A 132 25.35 -47.75 4.62
CA CYS A 132 25.78 -48.39 3.38
C CYS A 132 27.31 -48.55 3.29
N MET A 133 28.10 -47.67 3.90
CA MET A 133 29.57 -47.77 3.95
C MET A 133 30.07 -48.73 5.04
N MET A 134 29.22 -49.12 6.00
CA MET A 134 29.57 -50.08 7.06
C MET A 134 29.32 -51.55 6.66
N ILE A 135 28.53 -51.79 5.62
CA ILE A 135 28.27 -53.12 5.03
C ILE A 135 29.30 -53.40 3.95
#